data_AF-A0A2I0R4T9-F1
#
_entry.id   AF-A0A2I0R4T9-F1
#
_cell.length_a   1.000
_cell.length_b   1.000
_cell.length_c   1.000
_cell.angle_alpha   90.00
_cell.angle_beta   90.00
_cell.angle_gamma   90.00
#
_symmetry.space_group_name_H-M   'P 1'
#
loop_
_entity.id
_entity.type
_entity.pdbx_description
1 polymer ?
#
loop_
_entity_poly.entity_id
_entity_poly.type
_entity_poly.pdbx_seq_one_letter_code
_entity_poly.pdbx_strand_id
1 'polypeptide(L)'
;MNYSYFFKYWITILLVSPVLLFTYSLLSSDKIDITFQLEAFSIFLIFSILFALPTVIISIGFFYFLNKKEIKTSFIKAIIITVTVLGTFLTLFLISSDIAFEYSVFYSIIAILSGAVYTLR
;
A
#
# COMPACT_ATOMS: atom_id res chain seq x y z
N MET A 1 16.65 8.11 11.52
CA MET A 1 15.98 6.94 10.90
C MET A 1 16.27 6.92 9.41
N ASN A 2 16.35 5.73 8.81
CA ASN A 2 16.69 5.60 7.40
C ASN A 2 15.47 5.91 6.51
N TYR A 3 15.47 7.04 5.78
CA TYR A 3 14.41 7.38 4.82
C TYR A 3 14.30 6.35 3.69
N SER A 4 15.35 5.58 3.41
CA SER A 4 15.31 4.46 2.46
C SER A 4 14.25 3.42 2.84
N TYR A 5 14.05 3.16 4.14
CA TYR A 5 12.97 2.28 4.60
C TYR A 5 11.61 2.80 4.13
N PHE A 6 11.36 4.09 4.33
CA PHE A 6 10.08 4.70 4.04
C PHE A 6 9.76 4.62 2.54
N PHE A 7 10.72 4.99 1.68
CA PHE A 7 10.54 4.90 0.24
C PHE A 7 10.38 3.46 -0.25
N LYS A 8 11.23 2.53 0.22
CA LYS A 8 11.12 1.11 -0.13
C LYS A 8 9.77 0.54 0.27
N TYR A 9 9.32 0.81 1.49
CA TYR A 9 8.03 0.37 2.00
C TYR A 9 6.87 0.83 1.10
N TRP A 10 6.80 2.14 0.78
CA TRP A 10 5.71 2.68 -0.03
C TRP A 10 5.77 2.26 -1.49
N ILE A 11 6.96 2.25 -2.10
CA ILE A 11 7.14 1.80 -3.49
C ILE A 11 6.70 0.34 -3.62
N THR A 12 7.07 -0.51 -2.66
CA THR A 12 6.69 -1.92 -2.68
C THR A 12 5.18 -2.09 -2.57
N ILE A 13 4.50 -1.37 -1.67
CA ILE A 13 3.04 -1.45 -1.57
C ILE A 13 2.36 -0.98 -2.86
N LEU A 14 2.83 0.15 -3.42
CA LEU A 14 2.23 0.75 -4.61
C LEU A 14 2.47 -0.04 -5.90
N LEU A 15 3.55 -0.82 -5.99
CA LEU A 15 3.84 -1.62 -7.17
C LEU A 15 3.40 -3.08 -7.01
N VAL A 16 3.69 -3.69 -5.86
CA VAL A 16 3.45 -5.12 -5.65
C VAL A 16 1.97 -5.41 -5.45
N SER A 17 1.23 -4.56 -4.75
CA SER A 17 -0.20 -4.83 -4.48
C SER A 17 -1.04 -4.84 -5.77
N PRO A 18 -0.94 -3.84 -6.68
CA PRO A 18 -1.62 -3.92 -7.97
C PRO A 18 -1.21 -5.14 -8.80
N VAL A 19 0.08 -5.49 -8.81
CA VAL A 19 0.58 -6.63 -9.58
C VAL A 19 -0.01 -7.94 -9.06
N LEU A 20 -0.10 -8.11 -7.74
CA LEU A 20 -0.72 -9.29 -7.14
C LEU A 20 -2.22 -9.37 -7.39
N LEU A 21 -2.92 -8.24 -7.35
CA LEU A 21 -4.35 -8.19 -7.69
C LEU A 21 -4.57 -8.54 -9.17
N PHE A 22 -3.72 -8.06 -10.05
CA PHE A 22 -3.77 -8.38 -11.47
C PHE A 22 -3.51 -9.87 -11.74
N THR A 23 -2.48 -10.46 -11.12
CA THR A 23 -2.21 -11.89 -11.27
C THR A 23 -3.32 -12.75 -10.68
N TYR A 24 -3.89 -12.34 -9.55
CA TYR A 24 -5.06 -13.00 -8.95
C TYR A 24 -6.29 -12.94 -9.86
N SER A 25 -6.56 -11.78 -10.46
CA SER A 25 -7.65 -11.59 -11.42
C SER A 25 -7.49 -12.46 -12.68
N LEU A 26 -6.25 -12.56 -13.20
CA LEU A 26 -5.92 -13.43 -14.32
C LEU A 26 -6.19 -14.91 -14.03
N LEU A 27 -5.85 -15.36 -12.83
CA LEU A 27 -6.02 -16.76 -12.41
C LEU A 27 -7.47 -17.12 -12.10
N SER A 28 -8.29 -16.13 -11.71
CA SER A 28 -9.68 -16.35 -11.27
C SER A 28 -10.71 -16.19 -12.39
N SER A 29 -10.33 -15.68 -13.57
CA SER A 29 -11.26 -15.43 -14.66
C SER A 29 -11.38 -16.61 -15.62
N ASP A 30 -12.59 -17.10 -15.86
CA ASP A 30 -12.90 -18.15 -16.83
C ASP A 30 -12.69 -17.71 -18.30
N LYS A 31 -12.67 -16.39 -18.54
CA LYS A 31 -12.39 -15.78 -19.85
C LYS A 31 -11.31 -14.72 -19.68
N ILE A 32 -10.17 -14.94 -20.34
CA ILE A 32 -9.03 -14.02 -20.27
C ILE A 32 -9.11 -13.06 -21.45
N ASP A 33 -9.60 -11.84 -21.20
CA ASP A 33 -9.40 -10.69 -22.11
C ASP A 33 -8.19 -9.89 -21.61
N ILE A 34 -7.02 -10.23 -22.15
CA ILE A 34 -5.74 -9.67 -21.74
C ILE A 34 -5.71 -8.16 -21.95
N THR A 35 -6.30 -7.67 -23.05
CA THR A 35 -6.26 -6.25 -23.41
C THR A 35 -7.04 -5.42 -22.39
N PHE A 36 -8.27 -5.82 -22.10
CA PHE A 36 -9.11 -5.14 -21.12
C PHE A 36 -8.50 -5.18 -19.71
N GLN A 37 -7.95 -6.32 -19.30
CA GLN A 37 -7.32 -6.45 -17.98
C GLN A 37 -6.06 -5.59 -17.86
N LEU A 38 -5.27 -5.46 -18.92
CA LEU A 38 -4.04 -4.64 -18.91
C LEU A 38 -4.36 -3.13 -18.87
N GLU A 39 -5.41 -2.70 -19.57
CA GLU A 39 -5.94 -1.34 -19.47
C GLU A 39 -6.44 -1.04 -18.06
N ALA A 40 -7.27 -1.93 -17.49
CA ALA A 40 -7.77 -1.80 -16.13
C ALA A 40 -6.61 -1.74 -15.11
N PHE A 41 -5.61 -2.61 -15.23
CA PHE A 41 -4.43 -2.61 -14.39
C PHE A 41 -3.67 -1.27 -14.44
N SER A 42 -3.45 -0.73 -15.65
CA SER A 42 -2.73 0.53 -15.84
C SER A 42 -3.47 1.69 -15.16
N ILE A 43 -4.79 1.73 -15.31
CA ILE A 43 -5.66 2.71 -14.66
C ILE A 43 -5.59 2.57 -13.13
N PHE A 44 -5.75 1.35 -12.61
CA PHE A 44 -5.67 1.07 -11.18
C PHE A 44 -4.31 1.45 -10.59
N LEU A 45 -3.21 1.20 -11.30
CA LEU A 45 -1.87 1.56 -10.85
C LEU A 45 -1.74 3.08 -10.69
N ILE A 46 -2.16 3.86 -11.69
CA ILE A 46 -2.14 5.33 -11.63
C ILE A 46 -2.98 5.85 -10.46
N PHE A 47 -4.21 5.37 -10.33
CA PHE A 47 -5.10 5.79 -9.24
C PHE A 47 -4.57 5.37 -7.87
N SER A 48 -3.96 4.19 -7.75
CA SER A 48 -3.37 3.75 -6.48
C SER A 48 -2.27 4.70 -6.00
N ILE A 49 -1.43 5.20 -6.91
CA ILE A 49 -0.39 6.17 -6.60
C ILE A 49 -1.02 7.49 -6.18
N LEU A 50 -1.96 8.02 -6.98
CA LEU A 50 -2.61 9.30 -6.71
C LEU A 50 -3.35 9.31 -5.37
N PHE A 51 -4.12 8.27 -5.10
CA PHE A 51 -4.92 8.19 -3.88
C PHE A 51 -4.14 7.78 -2.63
N ALA A 52 -2.94 7.20 -2.78
CA ALA A 52 -2.05 6.97 -1.65
C ALA A 52 -1.32 8.23 -1.19
N LEU A 53 -1.20 9.27 -2.02
CA LEU A 53 -0.47 10.49 -1.70
C LEU A 53 -0.87 11.11 -0.34
N PRO A 54 -2.17 11.28 0.01
CA PRO A 54 -2.56 11.82 1.31
C PRO A 54 -2.00 10.98 2.46
N THR A 55 -2.11 9.66 2.38
CA THR A 55 -1.63 8.73 3.42
C THR A 55 -0.10 8.73 3.50
N VAL A 56 0.60 8.81 2.36
CA VAL A 56 2.05 8.95 2.29
C VAL A 56 2.49 10.24 2.98
N ILE A 57 1.87 11.38 2.65
CA ILE A 57 2.22 12.69 3.22
C ILE A 57 2.03 12.69 4.74
N ILE A 58 0.90 12.17 5.22
CA ILE A 58 0.62 12.02 6.66
C ILE A 58 1.69 11.14 7.31
N SER A 59 2.02 10.01 6.68
CA SER A 59 3.02 9.06 7.19
C SER A 59 4.43 9.66 7.23
N ILE A 60 4.83 10.49 6.26
CA ILE A 60 6.09 11.24 6.29
C ILE A 60 6.10 12.21 7.47
N GLY A 61 5.01 12.96 7.68
CA GLY A 61 4.88 13.89 8.80
C GLY A 61 5.04 13.19 10.15
N PHE A 62 4.32 12.08 10.35
CA PHE A 62 4.46 11.23 11.53
C PHE A 62 5.89 10.69 11.68
N PHE A 63 6.48 10.17 10.61
CA PHE A 63 7.85 9.66 10.62
C PHE A 63 8.86 10.72 11.06
N TYR A 64 8.76 11.93 10.51
CA TYR A 64 9.61 13.05 10.85
C TYR A 64 9.47 13.46 12.33
N PHE A 65 8.24 13.50 12.84
CA PHE A 65 7.97 13.83 14.24
C PHE A 65 8.49 12.75 15.20
N LEU A 66 8.24 11.48 14.90
CA LEU A 66 8.64 10.34 15.74
C LEU A 66 10.16 10.16 15.77
N ASN A 67 10.86 10.45 14.67
CA ASN A 67 12.32 10.42 14.60
C ASN A 67 12.99 11.39 15.58
N LYS A 68 12.29 12.45 16.02
CA LYS A 68 12.81 13.39 17.02
C LYS A 68 12.65 12.93 18.47
N LYS A 69 11.91 11.84 18.73
CA LYS A 69 11.47 11.46 20.09
C LYS A 69 12.13 10.21 20.68
N GLU A 70 13.27 9.75 20.16
CA GLU A 70 13.97 8.52 20.63
C GLU A 70 13.05 7.29 20.80
N ILE A 71 11.99 7.21 19.98
CA ILE A 71 10.99 6.15 20.08
C ILE A 71 11.56 4.84 19.52
N LYS A 72 11.19 3.73 20.15
CA LYS A 72 11.57 2.38 19.70
C LYS A 72 11.17 2.16 18.25
N THR A 73 12.11 1.69 17.44
CA THR A 73 11.95 1.45 16.00
C THR A 73 10.76 0.55 15.67
N SER A 74 10.49 -0.47 16.48
CA SER A 74 9.34 -1.38 16.32
C SER A 74 8.00 -0.65 16.46
N PHE A 75 7.89 0.31 17.38
CA PHE A 75 6.69 1.10 17.57
C PHE A 75 6.42 2.02 16.37
N ILE A 76 7.48 2.62 15.83
CA ILE A 76 7.35 3.47 14.65
C ILE A 76 6.91 2.66 13.42
N LYS A 77 7.46 1.46 13.23
CA LYS A 77 6.99 0.54 12.19
C LYS A 77 5.51 0.20 12.35
N ALA A 78 5.09 -0.15 13.57
CA ALA A 78 3.68 -0.48 13.84
C ALA A 78 2.74 0.68 13.51
N ILE A 79 3.10 1.91 13.86
CA ILE A 79 2.32 3.11 13.49
C ILE A 79 2.24 3.26 11.97
N ILE A 80 3.37 3.18 11.25
CA ILE A 80 3.38 3.33 9.79
C ILE A 80 2.47 2.29 9.15
N ILE A 81 2.59 1.02 9.55
CA ILE A 81 1.75 -0.07 9.03
C ILE A 81 0.27 0.21 9.31
N THR A 82 -0.06 0.63 10.54
CA THR A 82 -1.45 0.89 10.95
C THR A 82 -2.05 2.04 10.14
N VAL A 83 -1.31 3.15 9.98
CA VAL A 83 -1.75 4.30 9.18
C VAL A 83 -1.91 3.92 7.71
N THR A 84 -0.99 3.12 7.16
CA THR A 84 -1.12 2.60 5.79
C THR A 84 -2.38 1.76 5.64
N VAL A 85 -2.61 0.77 6.50
CA VAL A 85 -3.77 -0.12 6.43
C VAL A 85 -5.06 0.69 6.53
N LEU A 86 -5.20 1.55 7.53
CA LEU A 86 -6.38 2.40 7.68
C LEU A 86 -6.59 3.34 6.49
N GLY A 87 -5.52 3.96 6.01
CA GLY A 87 -5.56 4.83 4.84
C GLY A 87 -6.02 4.09 3.59
N THR A 88 -5.48 2.89 3.34
CA THR A 88 -5.90 2.03 2.23
C THR A 88 -7.38 1.66 2.32
N PHE A 89 -7.85 1.21 3.48
CA PHE A 89 -9.27 0.90 3.69
C PHE A 89 -10.14 2.13 3.40
N LEU A 90 -9.81 3.26 4.00
CA LEU A 90 -10.59 4.49 3.84
C LEU A 90 -10.63 4.94 2.38
N THR A 91 -9.49 4.93 1.69
CA THR A 91 -9.38 5.28 0.28
C THR A 91 -10.20 4.35 -0.61
N LEU A 92 -10.08 3.04 -0.45
CA LEU A 92 -10.76 2.08 -1.32
C LEU A 92 -12.27 2.07 -1.09
N PHE A 93 -12.73 2.20 0.17
CA PHE A 93 -14.15 2.36 0.48
C PHE A 93 -14.75 3.64 -0.11
N LEU A 94 -13.97 4.72 -0.24
CA LEU A 94 -14.42 5.96 -0.89
C LEU A 94 -14.53 5.81 -2.42
N ILE A 95 -13.72 4.95 -3.03
CA ILE A 95 -13.70 4.76 -4.49
C ILE A 95 -14.77 3.76 -4.93
N SER A 96 -14.83 2.59 -4.28
CA SER A 96 -15.79 1.54 -4.62
C SER A 96 -15.97 0.57 -3.46
N SER A 97 -17.16 0.55 -2.87
CA SER A 97 -17.51 -0.36 -1.76
C SER A 97 -17.39 -1.83 -2.13
N ASP A 98 -17.62 -2.18 -3.39
CA ASP A 98 -17.78 -3.56 -3.84
C ASP A 98 -16.44 -4.30 -3.88
N ILE A 99 -15.38 -3.63 -4.33
CA ILE A 99 -14.02 -4.18 -4.39
C ILE A 99 -13.18 -3.78 -3.18
N ALA A 100 -13.65 -2.83 -2.36
CA ALA A 100 -12.86 -2.21 -1.30
C ALA A 100 -12.30 -3.24 -0.32
N PHE A 101 -13.13 -4.19 0.13
CA PHE A 101 -12.71 -5.14 1.15
C PHE A 101 -11.59 -6.05 0.63
N GLU A 102 -11.81 -6.71 -0.52
CA GLU A 102 -10.84 -7.62 -1.13
C GLU A 102 -9.51 -6.91 -1.39
N TYR A 103 -9.56 -5.74 -2.03
CA TYR A 103 -8.35 -5.01 -2.41
C TYR A 103 -7.62 -4.48 -1.18
N SER A 104 -8.36 -4.01 -0.17
CA SER A 104 -7.76 -3.55 1.08
C SER A 104 -7.02 -4.66 1.82
N VAL A 105 -7.53 -5.90 1.77
CA VAL A 105 -6.85 -7.07 2.35
C VAL A 105 -5.51 -7.32 1.66
N PHE A 106 -5.48 -7.34 0.33
CA PHE A 106 -4.22 -7.53 -0.43
C PHE A 106 -3.19 -6.46 -0.11
N TYR A 107 -3.59 -5.18 -0.17
CA TYR A 107 -2.69 -4.08 0.19
C TYR A 107 -2.22 -4.14 1.64
N SER A 108 -3.08 -4.57 2.58
CA SER A 108 -2.72 -4.72 3.99
C SER A 108 -1.69 -5.83 4.22
N ILE A 109 -1.84 -6.96 3.53
CA ILE A 109 -0.86 -8.06 3.57
C ILE A 109 0.50 -7.55 3.10
N ILE A 110 0.54 -6.84 1.97
CA ILE A 110 1.80 -6.29 1.43
C ILE A 110 2.38 -5.20 2.33
N ALA A 111 1.55 -4.37 2.97
CA ALA A 111 2.01 -3.39 3.96
C ALA A 111 2.70 -4.08 5.15
N ILE A 112 2.06 -5.11 5.73
CA ILE A 112 2.62 -5.87 6.85
C ILE A 112 3.94 -6.55 6.44
N LEU A 113 3.96 -7.26 5.30
CA LEU A 113 5.15 -7.93 4.80
C LEU A 113 6.28 -6.95 4.52
N SER A 114 6.00 -5.82 3.86
CA SER A 114 7.00 -4.79 3.58
C SER A 114 7.59 -4.20 4.86
N GLY A 115 6.75 -3.95 5.87
CA GLY A 115 7.19 -3.44 7.16
C GLY A 115 8.03 -4.45 7.96
N ALA A 116 7.80 -5.75 7.78
CA ALA A 116 8.61 -6.81 8.35
C ALA A 116 9.97 -6.95 7.63
N VAL A 117 9.97 -6.96 6.29
CA VAL A 117 11.15 -7.19 5.46
C VAL A 117 12.15 -6.03 5.52
N TYR A 118 11.70 -4.78 5.42
CA TYR A 118 12.63 -3.65 5.38
C TYR A 118 13.11 -3.26 6.78
N THR A 119 14.41 -2.99 6.93
CA THR A 119 14.98 -2.49 8.18
C THR A 119 14.88 -0.97 8.25
N LEU A 120 14.46 -0.45 9.39
CA LEU A 120 14.29 0.99 9.62
C LEU A 120 15.59 1.65 10.14
N ARG A 121 16.55 0.84 10.59
CA ARG A 121 17.85 1.25 11.10
C ARG A 121 18.87 1.31 9.98
#